data_AF-A0A1Y5F968-F1
#
_entry.id   AF-A0A1Y5F968-F1
#
_cell.length_a   1.000
_cell.length_b   1.000
_cell.length_c   1.000
_cell.angle_alpha   90.00
_cell.angle_beta   90.00
_cell.angle_gamma   90.00
#
_symmetry.space_group_name_H-M   'P 1'
#
loop_
_entity.id
_entity.type
_entity.pdbx_description
1 polymer ?
#
loop_
_entity_poly.entity_id
_entity_poly.type
_entity_poly.pdbx_seq_one_letter_code
_entity_poly.pdbx_strand_id
1 'polypeptide(L)'
;MFLGALNDNFFKNALIILITYRGISLMDLPSSALVAMAGGIFILPFFLFSATAGQLADKLSKTTLIRVTKITELFVMLVATLGFYTGNYLLLLVTLFLMGTQSTFFGPLKYGIIPQLLGRSELVTGNAFIGGGTFLAILIGTILGGLSISAKDPILVVSLGVMVVSVLGIIFSFFIEDVEPMDPEVKPDFTFVRPTMDILKLTMSDSKIFHTCIGISWFWFLGAAILSLLPALCKDIFYSSEKVGTMFLASFTIGMGIGSFFAERLSQRRPEVGMAPLALLGMSFFMFDLAYCGLNFSKPVSSELLNLSQFFTYDYSLRALIDLLFVSIFGGMYIIPQFTFLQDYTPRNILSRIIAGNNILNSLFMVSAAILIMVLASSGLNIPKIFIILAGLNFLFSFYNYYVNSAVTIRFISWFIAKIFYRISIEGRENIPESGSVIIAANHVSFIDWILISAASPRPVRFVIDQAFYFSKPLNFWFKQAHLIPIATTKESPEVLENAFTLMKEGLLNGDVLGLFPEGWITRDGQVRKFQPGIRKIVRMDPAVVVVPLVIKGLWGSFFSFEGKGVLRGISFKRRRVILKILPAIGHDEFDFKKLEAIVHEEHA
;
A
#
# COMPACT_ATOMS: atom_id res chain seq x y z
N MET A 1 5.62 14.85 12.10
CA MET A 1 5.63 13.37 11.93
C MET A 1 7.04 12.80 12.04
N PHE A 2 7.97 13.22 11.16
CA PHE A 2 9.38 12.82 11.17
C PHE A 2 10.04 12.86 12.55
N LEU A 3 10.00 14.01 13.24
CA LEU A 3 10.66 14.18 14.54
C LEU A 3 10.10 13.26 15.63
N GLY A 4 8.81 12.92 15.58
CA GLY A 4 8.23 11.95 16.53
C GLY A 4 8.80 10.55 16.32
N ALA A 5 8.79 10.06 15.08
CA ALA A 5 9.38 8.77 14.75
C ALA A 5 10.88 8.71 15.06
N LEU A 6 11.60 9.82 14.84
CA LEU A 6 13.02 9.92 15.18
C LEU A 6 13.25 9.78 16.68
N ASN A 7 12.51 10.56 17.49
CA ASN A 7 12.64 10.55 18.94
C ASN A 7 12.30 9.18 19.53
N ASP A 8 11.20 8.59 19.04
CA ASP A 8 10.74 7.27 19.44
C ASP A 8 11.85 6.22 19.26
N ASN A 9 12.47 6.22 18.07
CA ASN A 9 13.51 5.25 17.75
C ASN A 9 14.84 5.60 18.41
N PHE A 10 15.15 6.87 18.65
CA PHE A 10 16.31 7.26 19.43
C PHE A 10 16.20 6.70 20.85
N PHE A 11 15.18 7.09 21.60
CA PHE A 11 14.98 6.65 22.98
C PHE A 11 14.96 5.12 23.09
N LYS A 12 14.12 4.46 22.27
CA LYS A 12 13.93 3.01 22.32
C LYS A 12 15.24 2.26 22.04
N ASN A 13 16.00 2.65 21.02
CA ASN A 13 17.25 1.95 20.70
C ASN A 13 18.33 2.21 21.74
N ALA A 14 18.43 3.43 22.28
CA ALA A 14 19.33 3.71 23.39
C ALA A 14 19.01 2.82 24.60
N LEU A 15 17.73 2.69 24.98
CA LEU A 15 17.28 1.81 26.06
C LEU A 15 17.60 0.33 25.79
N ILE A 16 17.27 -0.19 24.60
CA ILE A 16 17.51 -1.59 24.22
C ILE A 16 19.00 -1.93 24.27
N ILE A 17 19.85 -1.07 23.71
CA ILE A 17 21.30 -1.27 23.69
C ILE A 17 21.85 -1.24 25.10
N LEU A 18 21.39 -0.32 25.93
CA LEU A 18 21.82 -0.23 27.33
C LEU A 18 21.42 -1.50 28.12
N ILE A 19 20.17 -1.98 28.00
CA ILE A 19 19.71 -3.24 28.60
C ILE A 19 20.56 -4.42 28.14
N THR A 20 20.83 -4.52 26.84
CA THR A 20 21.53 -5.65 26.22
C THR A 20 23.01 -5.68 26.61
N TYR A 21 23.73 -4.56 26.49
CA TYR A 21 25.18 -4.53 26.65
C TYR A 21 25.64 -4.38 28.10
N ARG A 22 24.82 -3.84 29.00
CA ARG A 22 25.14 -3.80 30.44
C ARG A 22 24.70 -5.05 31.20
N GLY A 23 24.11 -6.04 30.52
CA GLY A 23 23.70 -7.32 31.13
C GLY A 23 22.67 -7.14 32.25
N ILE A 24 21.79 -6.14 32.12
CA ILE A 24 20.84 -5.79 33.17
C ILE A 24 19.80 -6.91 33.30
N SER A 25 19.60 -7.38 34.52
CA SER A 25 18.46 -8.17 34.94
C SER A 25 17.51 -7.30 35.78
N LEU A 26 16.21 -7.48 35.57
CA LEU A 26 15.16 -6.76 36.28
C LEU A 26 14.00 -7.74 36.48
N MET A 27 13.43 -7.80 37.70
CA MET A 27 12.36 -8.75 38.02
C MET A 27 12.74 -10.22 37.73
N ASP A 28 13.99 -10.61 37.99
CA ASP A 28 14.55 -11.94 37.68
C ASP A 28 14.51 -12.34 36.19
N LEU A 29 14.26 -11.39 35.29
CA LEU A 29 14.28 -11.61 33.85
C LEU A 29 15.67 -11.32 33.26
N PRO A 30 16.18 -12.17 32.36
CA PRO A 30 17.42 -11.91 31.63
C PRO A 30 17.24 -10.77 30.62
N SER A 31 18.34 -10.15 30.19
CA SER A 31 18.33 -8.99 29.28
C SER A 31 17.59 -9.28 27.96
N SER A 32 17.68 -10.51 27.42
CA SER A 32 16.93 -10.92 26.23
C SER A 32 15.42 -10.89 26.43
N ALA A 33 14.94 -11.33 27.59
CA ALA A 33 13.52 -11.27 27.94
C ALA A 33 13.06 -9.82 28.16
N LEU A 34 13.90 -8.98 28.76
CA LEU A 34 13.60 -7.54 28.93
C LEU A 34 13.50 -6.80 27.60
N VAL A 35 14.36 -7.11 26.62
CA VAL A 35 14.28 -6.52 25.26
C VAL A 35 13.00 -6.95 24.55
N ALA A 36 12.62 -8.23 24.63
CA ALA A 36 11.35 -8.71 24.07
C ALA A 36 10.15 -8.04 24.74
N MET A 37 10.17 -7.94 26.07
CA MET A 37 9.15 -7.27 26.87
C MET A 37 9.05 -5.78 26.51
N ALA A 38 10.17 -5.08 26.29
CA ALA A 38 10.18 -3.69 25.85
C ALA A 38 9.42 -3.51 24.52
N GLY A 39 9.57 -4.44 23.57
CA GLY A 39 8.77 -4.48 22.35
C GLY A 39 7.27 -4.59 22.63
N GLY A 40 6.87 -5.52 23.50
CA GLY A 40 5.47 -5.70 23.92
C GLY A 40 4.89 -4.50 24.65
N ILE A 41 5.64 -3.91 25.59
CA ILE A 41 5.26 -2.71 26.35
C ILE A 41 5.00 -1.52 25.42
N PHE A 42 5.80 -1.36 24.36
CA PHE A 42 5.60 -0.29 23.39
C PHE A 42 4.34 -0.50 22.53
N ILE A 43 3.97 -1.75 22.22
CA ILE A 43 2.81 -2.08 21.38
C ILE A 43 1.50 -2.10 22.19
N LEU A 44 1.55 -2.46 23.48
CA LEU A 44 0.37 -2.61 24.34
C LEU A 44 -0.60 -1.41 24.30
N PRO A 45 -0.14 -0.15 24.36
CA PRO A 45 -1.03 1.02 24.29
C PRO A 45 -1.94 1.05 23.06
N PHE A 46 -1.51 0.50 21.92
CA PHE A 46 -2.32 0.49 20.70
C PHE A 46 -3.60 -0.34 20.86
N PHE A 47 -3.59 -1.39 21.67
CA PHE A 47 -4.80 -2.17 21.99
C PHE A 47 -5.71 -1.44 22.98
N LEU A 48 -5.13 -0.70 23.92
CA LEU A 48 -5.86 -0.08 25.01
C LEU A 48 -6.50 1.25 24.62
N PHE A 49 -5.81 2.05 23.81
CA PHE A 49 -6.15 3.46 23.63
C PHE A 49 -6.41 3.87 22.17
N SER A 50 -6.16 3.01 21.17
CA SER A 50 -6.39 3.40 19.76
C SER A 50 -7.83 3.82 19.53
N ALA A 51 -8.79 3.11 20.12
CA ALA A 51 -10.20 3.38 19.96
C ALA A 51 -10.58 4.80 20.44
N THR A 52 -10.20 5.13 21.68
CA THR A 52 -10.40 6.46 22.28
C THR A 52 -9.65 7.53 21.49
N ALA A 53 -8.42 7.25 21.05
CA ALA A 53 -7.65 8.17 20.21
C ALA A 53 -8.36 8.50 18.90
N GLY A 54 -8.96 7.51 18.23
CA GLY A 54 -9.74 7.71 17.01
C GLY A 54 -10.97 8.60 17.24
N GLN A 55 -11.70 8.37 18.34
CA GLN A 55 -12.87 9.17 18.72
C GLN A 55 -12.49 10.63 19.02
N LEU A 56 -11.39 10.85 19.76
CA LEU A 56 -10.89 12.20 20.05
C LEU A 56 -10.41 12.91 18.78
N ALA A 57 -9.76 12.19 17.87
CA ALA A 57 -9.27 12.72 16.61
C ALA A 57 -10.39 13.17 15.65
N ASP A 58 -11.58 12.58 15.73
CA ASP A 58 -12.76 13.05 15.01
C ASP A 58 -13.46 14.20 15.74
N LYS A 59 -13.53 14.14 17.09
CA LYS A 59 -14.21 15.15 17.92
C LYS A 59 -13.54 16.51 17.97
N LEU A 60 -12.21 16.53 18.11
CA LEU A 60 -11.43 17.74 18.36
C LEU A 60 -10.61 18.12 17.12
N SER A 61 -10.15 19.37 17.07
CA SER A 61 -9.22 19.79 16.02
C SER A 61 -7.96 18.92 16.05
N LYS A 62 -7.65 18.31 14.91
CA LYS A 62 -6.45 17.45 14.77
C LYS A 62 -5.17 18.26 15.00
N THR A 63 -5.15 19.53 14.58
CA THR A 63 -3.99 20.42 14.78
C THR A 63 -3.77 20.69 16.27
N THR A 64 -4.82 21.00 17.04
CA THR A 64 -4.72 21.14 18.50
C THR A 64 -4.22 19.86 19.15
N LEU A 65 -4.79 18.71 18.80
CA LEU A 65 -4.36 17.42 19.36
C LEU A 65 -2.92 17.07 19.00
N ILE A 66 -2.44 17.40 17.81
CA ILE A 66 -1.02 17.23 17.42
C ILE A 66 -0.12 18.08 18.31
N ARG A 67 -0.46 19.35 18.54
CA ARG A 67 0.30 20.27 19.40
C ARG A 67 0.35 19.76 20.84
N VAL A 68 -0.80 19.36 21.40
CA VAL A 68 -0.89 18.75 22.73
C VAL A 68 0.00 17.53 22.81
N THR A 69 -0.13 16.58 21.87
CA THR A 69 0.65 15.35 21.83
C THR A 69 2.16 15.60 21.78
N LYS A 70 2.59 16.67 21.09
CA LYS A 70 4.01 17.10 21.03
C LYS A 70 4.50 17.75 22.32
N ILE A 71 3.65 18.51 22.99
CA ILE A 71 3.96 19.06 24.32
C ILE A 71 4.08 17.91 25.34
N THR A 72 3.16 16.94 25.31
CA THR A 72 3.21 15.77 26.20
C THR A 72 4.47 14.93 25.98
N GLU A 73 4.95 14.82 24.74
CA GLU A 73 6.19 14.12 24.40
C GLU A 73 7.41 14.69 25.15
N LEU A 74 7.51 16.02 25.29
CA LEU A 74 8.59 16.65 26.07
C LEU A 74 8.56 16.22 27.54
N PHE A 75 7.37 16.15 28.15
CA PHE A 75 7.23 15.67 29.52
C PHE A 75 7.61 14.18 29.65
N VAL A 76 7.23 13.35 28.68
CA VAL A 76 7.67 11.94 28.64
C VAL A 76 9.20 11.86 28.52
N MET A 77 9.83 12.70 27.70
CA MET A 77 11.30 12.73 27.59
C MET A 77 12.02 13.31 28.81
N LEU A 78 11.37 14.16 29.61
CA LEU A 78 11.87 14.56 30.93
C LEU A 78 11.87 13.36 31.90
N VAL A 79 10.81 12.54 31.89
CA VAL A 79 10.77 11.30 32.67
C VAL A 79 11.84 10.31 32.18
N ALA A 80 12.05 10.21 30.87
CA ALA A 80 13.12 9.43 30.27
C ALA A 80 14.50 9.86 30.81
N THR A 81 14.76 11.17 30.79
CA THR A 81 16.00 11.78 31.27
C THR A 81 16.24 11.47 32.75
N LEU A 82 15.21 11.60 33.60
CA LEU A 82 15.28 11.19 35.00
C LEU A 82 15.56 9.70 35.15
N GLY A 83 14.96 8.85 34.32
CA GLY A 83 15.22 7.41 34.29
C GLY A 83 16.67 7.06 33.95
N PHE A 84 17.26 7.72 32.95
CA PHE A 84 18.67 7.50 32.60
C PHE A 84 19.61 8.00 33.68
N TYR A 85 19.34 9.19 34.24
CA TYR A 85 20.18 9.80 35.28
C TYR A 85 20.17 8.99 36.58
N THR A 86 19.00 8.49 36.98
CA THR A 86 18.85 7.65 38.19
C THR A 86 19.23 6.19 37.99
N GLY A 87 19.43 5.75 36.73
CA GLY A 87 19.64 4.34 36.41
C GLY A 87 18.41 3.45 36.65
N ASN A 88 17.21 4.04 36.75
CA ASN A 88 15.98 3.31 37.04
C ASN A 88 15.37 2.73 35.76
N TYR A 89 15.68 1.46 35.48
CA TYR A 89 15.18 0.76 34.29
C TYR A 89 13.66 0.56 34.29
N LEU A 90 13.03 0.41 35.45
CA LEU A 90 11.57 0.33 35.54
C LEU A 90 10.94 1.65 35.08
N LEU A 91 11.51 2.79 35.49
CA LEU A 91 11.06 4.11 35.03
C LEU A 91 11.25 4.27 33.51
N LEU A 92 12.33 3.73 32.94
CA LEU A 92 12.55 3.74 31.50
C LEU A 92 11.56 2.83 30.74
N LEU A 93 11.17 1.69 31.31
CA LEU A 93 10.11 0.84 30.76
C LEU A 93 8.73 1.51 30.85
N VAL A 94 8.43 2.20 31.95
CA VAL A 94 7.22 3.02 32.07
C VAL A 94 7.24 4.15 31.05
N THR A 95 8.37 4.81 30.85
CA THR A 95 8.55 5.82 29.81
C THR A 95 8.27 5.25 28.41
N LEU A 96 8.74 4.03 28.14
CA LEU A 96 8.47 3.34 26.87
C LEU A 96 6.97 3.07 26.65
N PHE A 97 6.24 2.72 27.72
CA PHE A 97 4.78 2.60 27.67
C PHE A 97 4.09 3.95 27.39
N LEU A 98 4.53 5.03 28.06
CA LEU A 98 4.00 6.38 27.84
C LEU A 98 4.28 6.86 26.41
N MET A 99 5.45 6.53 25.87
CA MET A 99 5.81 6.81 24.49
C MET A 99 4.92 6.04 23.50
N GLY A 100 4.69 4.73 23.73
CA GLY A 100 3.75 3.96 22.91
C GLY A 100 2.31 4.48 22.99
N THR A 101 1.92 5.01 24.16
CA THR A 101 0.64 5.70 24.33
C THR A 101 0.59 6.97 23.47
N GLN A 102 1.63 7.79 23.51
CA GLN A 102 1.75 8.96 22.62
C GLN A 102 1.61 8.56 21.14
N SER A 103 2.34 7.52 20.68
CA SER A 103 2.29 7.06 19.29
C SER A 103 0.90 6.55 18.91
N THR A 104 0.18 5.93 19.85
CA THR A 104 -1.21 5.48 19.68
C THR A 104 -2.15 6.64 19.41
N PHE A 105 -2.05 7.73 20.18
CA PHE A 105 -2.84 8.94 19.96
C PHE A 105 -2.44 9.67 18.68
N PHE A 106 -1.15 9.65 18.34
CA PHE A 106 -0.65 10.30 17.15
C PHE A 106 -1.06 9.60 15.85
N GLY A 107 -1.28 8.28 15.86
CA GLY A 107 -1.63 7.48 14.68
C GLY A 107 -2.85 8.00 13.89
N PRO A 108 -4.04 8.08 14.52
CA PRO A 108 -5.25 8.63 13.89
C PRO A 108 -5.09 10.08 13.43
N LEU A 109 -4.37 10.91 14.20
CA LEU A 109 -4.10 12.31 13.86
C LEU A 109 -3.25 12.40 12.60
N LYS A 110 -2.17 11.60 12.54
CA LYS A 110 -1.18 11.59 11.46
C LYS A 110 -1.82 11.34 10.11
N TYR A 111 -2.63 10.31 10.01
CA TYR A 111 -3.23 9.88 8.74
C TYR A 111 -4.59 10.54 8.47
N GLY A 112 -5.29 11.00 9.50
CA GLY A 112 -6.58 11.67 9.37
C GLY A 112 -6.49 13.16 9.00
N ILE A 113 -5.35 13.82 9.24
CA ILE A 113 -5.15 15.23 8.86
C ILE A 113 -4.75 15.39 7.38
N ILE A 114 -4.13 14.37 6.77
CA ILE A 114 -3.62 14.44 5.38
C ILE A 114 -4.74 14.80 4.40
N PRO A 115 -5.93 14.15 4.42
CA PRO A 115 -6.97 14.48 3.45
C PRO A 115 -7.70 15.80 3.73
N GLN A 116 -7.44 16.43 4.88
CA GLN A 116 -7.93 17.78 5.18
C GLN A 116 -6.99 18.85 4.60
N LEU A 117 -5.69 18.58 4.58
CA LEU A 117 -4.68 19.51 4.08
C LEU A 117 -4.39 19.36 2.58
N LEU A 118 -4.62 18.18 2.00
CA LEU A 118 -4.26 17.86 0.62
C LEU A 118 -5.47 17.52 -0.23
N GLY A 119 -5.40 17.87 -1.52
CA GLY A 119 -6.37 17.42 -2.52
C GLY A 119 -6.22 15.93 -2.82
N ARG A 120 -7.26 15.31 -3.40
CA ARG A 120 -7.27 13.87 -3.76
C ARG A 120 -6.05 13.43 -4.59
N SER A 121 -5.67 14.24 -5.58
CA SER A 121 -4.53 13.96 -6.46
C SER A 121 -3.17 14.09 -5.76
N GLU A 122 -3.12 14.80 -4.63
CA GLU A 122 -1.91 15.02 -3.84
C GLU A 122 -1.74 13.98 -2.73
N LEU A 123 -2.79 13.21 -2.40
CA LEU A 123 -2.78 12.21 -1.34
C LEU A 123 -1.67 11.17 -1.52
N VAL A 124 -1.46 10.68 -2.74
CA VAL A 124 -0.40 9.69 -3.03
C VAL A 124 0.97 10.27 -2.69
N THR A 125 1.22 11.50 -3.15
CA THR A 125 2.48 12.20 -2.95
C THR A 125 2.70 12.52 -1.47
N GLY A 126 1.68 13.03 -0.78
CA GLY A 126 1.72 13.28 0.66
C GLY A 126 2.03 12.02 1.47
N ASN A 127 1.35 10.90 1.16
CA ASN A 127 1.63 9.62 1.81
C ASN A 127 3.04 9.09 1.49
N ALA A 128 3.54 9.26 0.27
CA ALA A 128 4.91 8.86 -0.09
C ALA A 128 5.97 9.64 0.70
N PHE A 129 5.82 10.96 0.85
CA PHE A 129 6.72 11.79 1.67
C PHE A 129 6.65 11.41 3.16
N ILE A 130 5.45 11.22 3.69
CA ILE A 130 5.26 10.84 5.10
C ILE A 130 5.82 9.44 5.35
N GLY A 131 5.59 8.49 4.45
CA GLY A 131 6.11 7.14 4.50
C GLY A 131 7.64 7.13 4.47
N GLY A 132 8.23 7.65 3.39
CA GLY A 132 9.69 7.72 3.23
C GLY A 132 10.38 8.50 4.34
N GLY A 133 9.82 9.63 4.76
CA GLY A 133 10.33 10.42 5.88
C GLY A 133 10.25 9.68 7.21
N THR A 134 9.18 8.92 7.47
CA THR A 134 9.07 8.12 8.69
C THR A 134 10.12 7.01 8.74
N PHE A 135 10.37 6.31 7.64
CA PHE A 135 11.44 5.31 7.58
C PHE A 135 12.81 5.95 7.80
N LEU A 136 13.12 7.05 7.10
CA LEU A 136 14.38 7.77 7.30
C LEU A 136 14.56 8.22 8.76
N ALA A 137 13.50 8.70 9.41
CA ALA A 137 13.50 9.05 10.83
C ALA A 137 13.79 7.85 11.73
N ILE A 138 13.19 6.68 11.46
CA ILE A 138 13.45 5.43 12.18
C ILE A 138 14.94 5.06 12.09
N LEU A 139 15.54 5.14 10.89
CA LEU A 139 16.96 4.83 10.70
C LEU A 139 17.86 5.79 11.46
N ILE A 140 17.66 7.10 11.29
CA ILE A 140 18.46 8.12 11.96
C ILE A 140 18.32 7.96 13.48
N GLY A 141 17.11 7.80 13.99
CA GLY A 141 16.85 7.57 15.42
C GLY A 141 17.56 6.31 15.92
N THR A 142 17.48 5.20 15.18
CA THR A 142 18.15 3.95 15.56
C THR A 142 19.67 4.09 15.62
N ILE A 143 20.28 4.72 14.60
CA ILE A 143 21.72 4.95 14.55
C ILE A 143 22.16 5.90 15.68
N LEU A 144 21.48 7.03 15.86
CA LEU A 144 21.81 8.00 16.91
C LEU A 144 21.64 7.39 18.30
N GLY A 145 20.58 6.59 18.51
CA GLY A 145 20.35 5.84 19.74
C GLY A 145 21.50 4.90 20.06
N GLY A 146 21.97 4.10 19.11
CA GLY A 146 23.12 3.22 19.35
C GLY A 146 24.44 3.95 19.58
N LEU A 147 24.75 4.94 18.75
CA LEU A 147 25.98 5.72 18.89
C LEU A 147 26.03 6.51 20.20
N SER A 148 24.88 7.00 20.68
CA SER A 148 24.81 7.75 21.93
C SER A 148 25.27 6.94 23.15
N ILE A 149 25.01 5.62 23.16
CA ILE A 149 25.45 4.72 24.24
C ILE A 149 26.97 4.52 24.24
N SER A 150 27.62 4.70 23.09
CA SER A 150 29.08 4.59 22.94
C SER A 150 29.83 5.90 23.23
N ALA A 151 29.11 6.98 23.58
CA ALA A 151 29.72 8.27 23.87
C ALA A 151 30.48 8.29 25.21
N LYS A 152 31.35 9.30 25.43
CA LYS A 152 32.06 9.49 26.70
C LYS A 152 31.10 9.66 27.89
N ASP A 153 30.01 10.39 27.68
CA ASP A 153 28.91 10.53 28.63
C ASP A 153 27.59 10.11 27.96
N PRO A 154 27.25 8.80 28.01
CA PRO A 154 26.05 8.28 27.37
C PRO A 154 24.76 8.92 27.88
N ILE A 155 24.67 9.15 29.19
CA ILE A 155 23.46 9.65 29.84
C ILE A 155 23.18 11.07 29.37
N LEU A 156 24.21 11.92 29.36
CA LEU A 156 24.09 13.30 28.90
C LEU A 156 23.70 13.37 27.42
N VAL A 157 24.36 12.59 26.56
CA VAL A 157 24.09 12.61 25.11
C VAL A 157 22.69 12.12 24.77
N VAL A 158 22.24 11.01 25.37
CA VAL A 158 20.87 10.51 25.17
C VAL A 158 19.85 11.53 25.66
N SER A 159 20.03 12.06 26.88
CA SER A 159 19.08 12.98 27.49
C SER A 159 18.95 14.29 26.70
N LEU A 160 20.08 14.89 26.31
CA LEU A 160 20.05 16.09 25.45
C LEU A 160 19.44 15.79 24.09
N GLY A 161 19.77 14.64 23.50
CA GLY A 161 19.26 14.22 22.20
C GLY A 161 17.74 14.14 22.17
N VAL A 162 17.14 13.38 23.09
CA VAL A 162 15.66 13.21 23.14
C VAL A 162 14.94 14.52 23.48
N MET A 163 15.55 15.36 24.32
CA MET A 163 15.00 16.67 24.67
C MET A 163 15.02 17.64 23.49
N VAL A 164 16.14 17.75 22.78
CA VAL A 164 16.28 18.63 21.59
C VAL A 164 15.28 18.22 20.51
N VAL A 165 15.17 16.93 20.21
CA VAL A 165 14.22 16.43 19.21
C VAL A 165 12.77 16.74 19.61
N SER A 166 12.43 16.59 20.90
CA SER A 166 11.10 16.93 21.42
C SER A 166 10.77 18.42 21.29
N VAL A 167 11.71 19.30 21.66
CA VAL A 167 11.55 20.76 21.56
C VAL A 167 11.38 21.19 20.10
N LEU A 168 12.20 20.67 19.19
CA LEU A 168 12.02 20.91 17.75
C LEU A 168 10.66 20.40 17.27
N GLY A 169 10.22 19.24 17.76
CA GLY A 169 8.90 18.68 17.47
C GLY A 169 7.76 19.62 17.84
N ILE A 170 7.86 20.27 19.00
CA ILE A 170 6.91 21.28 19.46
C ILE A 170 6.95 22.51 18.54
N ILE A 171 8.14 23.06 18.27
CA ILE A 171 8.30 24.24 17.41
C ILE A 171 7.66 24.00 16.04
N PHE A 172 7.98 22.89 15.38
CA PHE A 172 7.43 22.57 14.06
C PHE A 172 5.92 22.25 14.09
N SER A 173 5.35 21.86 15.23
CA SER A 173 3.90 21.63 15.35
C SER A 173 3.07 22.91 15.27
N PHE A 174 3.66 24.07 15.57
CA PHE A 174 2.99 25.37 15.43
C PHE A 174 2.90 25.86 13.98
N PHE A 175 3.68 25.29 13.06
CA PHE A 175 3.61 25.61 11.63
C PHE A 175 2.57 24.77 10.87
N ILE A 176 1.87 23.86 11.55
CA ILE A 176 0.77 23.10 10.95
C ILE A 176 -0.45 24.00 10.86
N GLU A 177 -1.02 24.08 9.67
CA GLU A 177 -2.26 24.80 9.40
C GLU A 177 -3.41 24.30 10.29
N ASP A 178 -4.21 25.22 10.79
CA ASP A 178 -5.33 24.87 11.68
C ASP A 178 -6.46 24.24 10.87
N VAL A 179 -6.98 23.12 11.39
CA VAL A 179 -8.11 22.40 10.77
C VAL A 179 -9.27 22.29 11.75
N GLU A 180 -10.48 22.32 11.24
CA GLU A 180 -11.69 22.18 12.03
C GLU A 180 -11.90 20.72 12.50
N PRO A 181 -12.65 20.50 13.58
CA PRO A 181 -13.05 19.15 13.98
C PRO A 181 -13.96 18.50 12.93
N MET A 182 -13.84 17.18 12.74
CA MET A 182 -14.60 16.46 11.71
C MET A 182 -16.01 16.07 12.15
N ASP A 183 -16.17 15.74 13.43
CA ASP A 183 -17.44 15.28 14.01
C ASP A 183 -17.51 15.68 15.50
N PRO A 184 -17.86 16.95 15.81
CA PRO A 184 -17.90 17.47 17.19
C PRO A 184 -18.85 16.71 18.12
N GLU A 185 -19.85 16.02 17.56
CA GLU A 185 -20.90 15.29 18.28
C GLU A 185 -20.43 13.94 18.82
N VAL A 186 -19.26 13.46 18.39
CA VAL A 186 -18.68 12.22 18.93
C VAL A 186 -18.52 12.33 20.45
N LYS A 187 -19.00 11.30 21.15
CA LYS A 187 -18.82 11.13 22.59
C LYS A 187 -17.68 10.14 22.83
N PRO A 188 -16.49 10.60 23.27
CA PRO A 188 -15.37 9.70 23.53
C PRO A 188 -15.73 8.76 24.67
N ASP A 189 -15.52 7.48 24.46
CA ASP A 189 -15.64 6.42 25.45
C ASP A 189 -14.23 6.08 25.94
N PHE A 190 -14.02 6.23 27.24
CA PHE A 190 -12.74 6.00 27.91
C PHE A 190 -12.64 4.59 28.51
N THR A 191 -13.63 3.73 28.28
CA THR A 191 -13.51 2.30 28.59
C THR A 191 -12.60 1.61 27.58
N PHE A 192 -11.96 0.49 27.94
CA PHE A 192 -10.97 -0.15 27.06
C PHE A 192 -11.58 -1.12 26.04
N VAL A 193 -12.55 -1.93 26.48
CA VAL A 193 -13.02 -3.08 25.68
C VAL A 193 -14.09 -2.65 24.68
N ARG A 194 -15.13 -1.97 25.15
CA ARG A 194 -16.30 -1.61 24.33
C ARG A 194 -15.94 -0.77 23.10
N PRO A 195 -15.24 0.39 23.20
CA PRO A 195 -14.96 1.21 22.02
C PRO A 195 -14.00 0.52 21.05
N THR A 196 -13.12 -0.35 21.55
CA THR A 196 -12.27 -1.21 20.70
C THR A 196 -13.14 -2.15 19.85
N MET A 197 -14.13 -2.81 20.46
CA MET A 197 -15.04 -3.68 19.71
C MET A 197 -15.92 -2.92 18.73
N ASP A 198 -16.40 -1.74 19.11
CA ASP A 198 -17.26 -0.90 18.26
C ASP A 198 -16.48 -0.37 17.04
N ILE A 199 -15.22 0.05 17.21
CA ILE A 199 -14.37 0.49 16.10
C ILE A 199 -13.98 -0.68 15.20
N LEU A 200 -13.67 -1.87 15.74
CA LEU A 200 -13.40 -3.04 14.90
C LEU A 200 -14.63 -3.42 14.07
N LYS A 201 -15.84 -3.40 14.66
CA LYS A 201 -17.09 -3.61 13.92
C LYS A 201 -17.29 -2.56 12.82
N LEU A 202 -16.99 -1.30 13.11
CA LEU A 202 -17.06 -0.22 12.13
C LEU A 202 -16.07 -0.48 10.97
N THR A 203 -14.83 -0.85 11.27
CA THR A 203 -13.81 -1.21 10.26
C THR A 203 -14.24 -2.43 9.42
N MET A 204 -14.94 -3.38 10.02
CA MET A 204 -15.44 -4.60 9.36
C MET A 204 -16.74 -4.39 8.59
N SER A 205 -17.40 -3.22 8.70
CA SER A 205 -18.71 -2.97 8.09
C SER A 205 -18.65 -2.81 6.57
N ASP A 206 -17.56 -2.23 6.04
CA ASP A 206 -17.29 -2.13 4.62
C ASP A 206 -16.17 -3.11 4.24
N SER A 207 -16.48 -4.01 3.32
CA SER A 207 -15.55 -5.05 2.87
C SER A 207 -14.26 -4.46 2.28
N LYS A 208 -14.32 -3.39 1.48
CA LYS A 208 -13.13 -2.80 0.86
C LYS A 208 -12.22 -2.16 1.91
N ILE A 209 -12.81 -1.48 2.90
CA ILE A 209 -12.07 -0.92 4.05
C ILE A 209 -11.39 -2.06 4.82
N PHE A 210 -12.15 -3.10 5.18
CA PHE A 210 -11.62 -4.21 5.96
C PHE A 210 -10.46 -4.92 5.27
N HIS A 211 -10.61 -5.28 3.98
CA HIS A 211 -9.54 -5.95 3.23
C HIS A 211 -8.30 -5.06 3.07
N THR A 212 -8.48 -3.74 2.95
CA THR A 212 -7.37 -2.78 2.94
C THR A 212 -6.67 -2.76 4.30
N CYS A 213 -7.40 -2.77 5.40
CA CYS A 213 -6.82 -2.85 6.75
C CYS A 213 -6.03 -4.15 6.97
N ILE A 214 -6.55 -5.29 6.50
CA ILE A 214 -5.82 -6.57 6.52
C ILE A 214 -4.54 -6.47 5.69
N GLY A 215 -4.59 -5.85 4.51
CA GLY A 215 -3.41 -5.61 3.68
C GLY A 215 -2.35 -4.75 4.36
N ILE A 216 -2.75 -3.66 5.01
CA ILE A 216 -1.84 -2.80 5.79
C ILE A 216 -1.26 -3.58 6.99
N SER A 217 -2.09 -4.34 7.69
CA SER A 217 -1.66 -5.16 8.84
C SER A 217 -0.66 -6.23 8.44
N TRP A 218 -0.83 -6.83 7.25
CA TRP A 218 0.13 -7.80 6.69
C TRP A 218 1.52 -7.20 6.45
N PHE A 219 1.60 -5.94 6.00
CA PHE A 219 2.88 -5.23 5.89
C PHE A 219 3.58 -5.13 7.24
N TRP A 220 2.84 -4.78 8.30
CA TRP A 220 3.40 -4.66 9.64
C TRP A 220 3.80 -6.01 10.23
N PHE A 221 3.05 -7.08 9.96
CA PHE A 221 3.44 -8.46 10.29
C PHE A 221 4.81 -8.79 9.69
N LEU A 222 4.98 -8.61 8.38
CA LEU A 222 6.25 -8.92 7.71
C LEU A 222 7.38 -7.99 8.15
N GLY A 223 7.11 -6.70 8.27
CA GLY A 223 8.09 -5.71 8.73
C GLY A 223 8.61 -6.03 10.13
N ALA A 224 7.70 -6.32 11.08
CA ALA A 224 8.07 -6.73 12.42
C ALA A 224 8.86 -8.05 12.42
N ALA A 225 8.43 -9.02 11.61
CA ALA A 225 9.12 -10.30 11.49
C ALA A 225 10.56 -10.12 10.96
N ILE A 226 10.73 -9.46 9.82
CA ILE A 226 12.04 -9.24 9.18
C ILE A 226 12.96 -8.43 10.09
N LEU A 227 12.49 -7.32 10.64
CA LEU A 227 13.31 -6.45 11.49
C LEU A 227 13.74 -7.15 12.80
N SER A 228 12.90 -8.02 13.35
CA SER A 228 13.26 -8.80 14.55
C SER A 228 14.31 -9.88 14.29
N LEU A 229 14.32 -10.47 13.08
CA LEU A 229 15.29 -11.48 12.68
C LEU A 229 16.61 -10.89 12.17
N LEU A 230 16.60 -9.62 11.73
CA LEU A 230 17.73 -9.02 11.02
C LEU A 230 19.04 -8.98 11.82
N PRO A 231 19.07 -8.58 13.11
CA PRO A 231 20.30 -8.59 13.89
C PRO A 231 20.90 -10.00 14.02
N ALA A 232 20.04 -11.00 14.25
CA ALA A 232 20.44 -12.40 14.38
C ALA A 232 20.86 -13.00 13.02
N LEU A 233 20.22 -12.60 11.92
CA LEU A 233 20.65 -12.96 10.57
C LEU A 233 22.10 -12.49 10.31
N CYS A 234 22.40 -11.22 10.61
CA CYS A 234 23.73 -10.67 10.43
C CYS A 234 24.77 -11.36 11.33
N LYS A 235 24.45 -11.61 12.60
CA LYS A 235 25.39 -12.20 13.56
C LYS A 235 25.57 -13.70 13.40
N ASP A 236 24.47 -14.45 13.34
CA ASP A 236 24.49 -15.91 13.52
C ASP A 236 24.57 -16.66 12.17
N ILE A 237 24.15 -16.02 11.07
CA ILE A 237 24.18 -16.60 9.71
C ILE A 237 25.31 -15.99 8.88
N PHE A 238 25.43 -14.67 8.88
CA PHE A 238 26.48 -13.97 8.13
C PHE A 238 27.76 -13.73 8.93
N TYR A 239 27.82 -14.18 10.20
CA TYR A 239 28.99 -14.07 11.08
C TYR A 239 29.57 -12.66 11.13
N SER A 240 28.73 -11.64 11.07
CA SER A 240 29.13 -10.26 10.82
C SER A 240 28.94 -9.36 12.03
N SER A 241 29.73 -8.28 12.08
CA SER A 241 29.72 -7.28 13.14
C SER A 241 28.46 -6.40 13.13
N GLU A 242 28.22 -5.68 14.23
CA GLU A 242 27.11 -4.72 14.37
C GLU A 242 27.07 -3.66 13.25
N LYS A 243 28.24 -3.27 12.73
CA LYS A 243 28.35 -2.31 11.61
C LYS A 243 27.70 -2.86 10.34
N VAL A 244 27.83 -4.16 10.08
CA VAL A 244 27.15 -4.83 8.96
C VAL A 244 25.64 -4.90 9.23
N GLY A 245 25.22 -5.23 10.46
CA GLY A 245 23.80 -5.16 10.86
C GLY A 245 23.17 -3.79 10.63
N THR A 246 23.87 -2.71 11.00
CA THR A 246 23.45 -1.33 10.75
C THR A 246 23.34 -1.03 9.25
N MET A 247 24.25 -1.54 8.43
CA MET A 247 24.18 -1.40 6.97
C MET A 247 22.97 -2.11 6.37
N PHE A 248 22.63 -3.31 6.84
CA PHE A 248 21.42 -4.02 6.42
C PHE A 248 20.16 -3.22 6.81
N LEU A 249 20.09 -2.69 8.03
CA LEU A 249 18.98 -1.82 8.46
C LEU A 249 18.89 -0.54 7.63
N ALA A 250 20.03 0.06 7.29
CA ALA A 250 20.08 1.23 6.41
C ALA A 250 19.58 0.89 5.01
N SER A 251 19.99 -0.26 4.44
CA SER A 251 19.52 -0.71 3.13
C SER A 251 18.00 -0.93 3.12
N PHE A 252 17.45 -1.54 4.17
CA PHE A 252 16.01 -1.74 4.33
C PHE A 252 15.26 -0.39 4.35
N THR A 253 15.79 0.58 5.09
CA THR A 253 15.19 1.92 5.19
C THR A 253 15.24 2.69 3.86
N ILE A 254 16.41 2.68 3.20
CA ILE A 254 16.59 3.31 1.89
C ILE A 254 15.65 2.68 0.86
N GLY A 255 15.53 1.35 0.88
CA GLY A 255 14.62 0.62 0.00
C GLY A 255 13.16 1.05 0.19
N MET A 256 12.68 1.16 1.44
CA MET A 256 11.32 1.68 1.71
C MET A 256 11.10 3.09 1.13
N GLY A 257 12.09 3.97 1.21
CA GLY A 257 12.05 5.32 0.62
C GLY A 257 11.98 5.29 -0.91
N ILE A 258 12.85 4.50 -1.55
CA ILE A 258 12.87 4.30 -3.01
C ILE A 258 11.54 3.69 -3.48
N GLY A 259 11.03 2.69 -2.77
CA GLY A 259 9.75 2.06 -3.04
C GLY A 259 8.58 3.03 -2.96
N SER A 260 8.59 3.92 -1.97
CA SER A 260 7.58 4.98 -1.82
C SER A 260 7.60 5.96 -3.00
N PHE A 261 8.78 6.31 -3.49
CA PHE A 261 8.93 7.12 -4.70
C PHE A 261 8.40 6.42 -5.96
N PHE A 262 8.70 5.12 -6.13
CA PHE A 262 8.16 4.35 -7.26
C PHE A 262 6.64 4.20 -7.17
N ALA A 263 6.07 3.98 -5.98
CA ALA A 263 4.62 3.98 -5.79
C ALA A 263 4.00 5.29 -6.28
N GLU A 264 4.56 6.45 -5.93
CA GLU A 264 4.07 7.76 -6.38
C GLU A 264 4.08 7.87 -7.92
N ARG A 265 5.21 7.54 -8.54
CA ARG A 265 5.38 7.63 -10.00
C ARG A 265 4.50 6.68 -10.78
N LEU A 266 4.33 5.45 -10.30
CA LEU A 266 3.52 4.43 -10.97
C LEU A 266 2.03 4.64 -10.75
N SER A 267 1.64 5.24 -9.63
CA SER A 267 0.25 5.54 -9.28
C SER A 267 -0.37 6.64 -10.13
N GLN A 268 0.43 7.49 -10.80
CA GLN A 268 -0.07 8.65 -11.56
C GLN A 268 -1.01 9.55 -10.76
N ARG A 269 -0.68 9.83 -9.49
CA ARG A 269 -1.47 10.71 -8.60
C ARG A 269 -2.88 10.22 -8.29
N ARG A 270 -3.15 8.90 -8.36
CA ARG A 270 -4.41 8.28 -7.91
C ARG A 270 -4.15 7.07 -6.99
N PRO A 271 -5.10 6.64 -6.15
CA PRO A 271 -4.94 5.40 -5.39
C PRO A 271 -4.86 4.17 -6.31
N GLU A 272 -3.66 3.63 -6.50
CA GLU A 272 -3.39 2.52 -7.42
C GLU A 272 -3.04 1.23 -6.66
N VAL A 273 -4.05 0.63 -6.01
CA VAL A 273 -3.89 -0.64 -5.27
C VAL A 273 -3.57 -1.83 -6.19
N GLY A 274 -3.75 -1.69 -7.50
CA GLY A 274 -3.49 -2.75 -8.49
C GLY A 274 -2.04 -3.24 -8.53
N MET A 275 -1.07 -2.42 -8.11
CA MET A 275 0.34 -2.83 -8.04
C MET A 275 0.67 -3.71 -6.82
N ALA A 276 -0.20 -3.74 -5.81
CA ALA A 276 0.10 -4.38 -4.52
C ALA A 276 0.40 -5.89 -4.63
N PRO A 277 -0.35 -6.71 -5.39
CA PRO A 277 -0.01 -8.13 -5.55
C PRO A 277 1.35 -8.36 -6.21
N LEU A 278 1.71 -7.54 -7.19
CA LEU A 278 3.00 -7.64 -7.87
C LEU A 278 4.16 -7.28 -6.92
N ALA A 279 3.95 -6.28 -6.07
CA ALA A 279 4.91 -5.93 -5.03
C ALA A 279 5.07 -7.06 -4.00
N LEU A 280 3.99 -7.70 -3.57
CA LEU A 280 4.06 -8.87 -2.68
C LEU A 280 4.82 -10.04 -3.32
N LEU A 281 4.59 -10.34 -4.60
CA LEU A 281 5.37 -11.34 -5.33
C LEU A 281 6.87 -11.00 -5.37
N GLY A 282 7.20 -9.73 -5.60
CA GLY A 282 8.58 -9.24 -5.53
C GLY A 282 9.20 -9.46 -4.14
N MET A 283 8.50 -9.07 -3.07
CA MET A 283 8.95 -9.33 -1.70
C MET A 283 9.21 -10.82 -1.46
N SER A 284 8.30 -11.70 -1.84
CA SER A 284 8.48 -13.15 -1.67
C SER A 284 9.70 -13.67 -2.42
N PHE A 285 9.89 -13.25 -3.68
CA PHE A 285 11.04 -13.68 -4.48
C PHE A 285 12.36 -13.31 -3.80
N PHE A 286 12.53 -12.05 -3.42
CA PHE A 286 13.77 -11.61 -2.77
C PHE A 286 13.92 -12.13 -1.33
N MET A 287 12.83 -12.45 -0.62
CA MET A 287 12.93 -13.14 0.67
C MET A 287 13.38 -14.61 0.52
N PHE A 288 12.91 -15.32 -0.50
CA PHE A 288 13.44 -16.66 -0.83
C PHE A 288 14.91 -16.58 -1.21
N ASP A 289 15.31 -15.57 -1.99
CA ASP A 289 16.69 -15.41 -2.39
C ASP A 289 17.62 -15.03 -1.23
N LEU A 290 17.16 -14.15 -0.33
CA LEU A 290 17.86 -13.82 0.91
C LEU A 290 18.08 -15.07 1.78
N ALA A 291 17.06 -15.93 1.88
CA ALA A 291 17.19 -17.20 2.58
C ALA A 291 18.19 -18.14 1.88
N TYR A 292 18.17 -18.19 0.55
CA TYR A 292 19.15 -18.95 -0.23
C TYR A 292 20.58 -18.44 0.02
N CYS A 293 20.80 -17.12 0.03
CA CYS A 293 22.08 -16.52 0.39
C CYS A 293 22.51 -16.93 1.81
N GLY A 294 21.61 -16.91 2.79
CA GLY A 294 21.90 -17.32 4.16
C GLY A 294 22.21 -18.81 4.32
N LEU A 295 21.59 -19.70 3.53
CA LEU A 295 21.86 -21.14 3.56
C LEU A 295 23.21 -21.52 2.92
N ASN A 296 23.67 -20.73 1.95
CA ASN A 296 24.91 -20.99 1.21
C ASN A 296 26.08 -20.12 1.67
N PHE A 297 25.90 -19.36 2.76
CA PHE A 297 26.95 -18.50 3.27
C PHE A 297 28.04 -19.33 3.96
N SER A 298 29.29 -19.17 3.50
CA SER A 298 30.43 -19.90 4.05
C SER A 298 30.75 -19.44 5.46
N LYS A 299 30.86 -20.38 6.39
CA LYS A 299 31.32 -20.10 7.76
C LYS A 299 32.79 -19.64 7.74
N PRO A 300 33.13 -18.49 8.36
CA PRO A 300 34.52 -18.04 8.47
C PRO A 300 35.39 -19.05 9.23
N VAL A 301 36.67 -19.08 8.87
CA VAL A 301 37.70 -19.89 9.57
C VAL A 301 38.04 -19.29 10.93
N SER A 302 38.02 -17.95 11.03
CA SER A 302 38.22 -17.23 12.30
C SER A 302 36.96 -17.27 13.16
N SER A 303 37.14 -17.26 14.49
CA SER A 303 36.06 -17.08 15.45
C SER A 303 35.59 -15.62 15.58
N GLU A 304 36.32 -14.66 15.01
CA GLU A 304 35.98 -13.24 15.02
C GLU A 304 34.88 -12.92 14.00
N LEU A 305 34.00 -11.96 14.36
CA LEU A 305 32.96 -11.49 13.47
C LEU A 305 33.54 -10.64 12.33
N LEU A 306 33.02 -10.86 11.12
CA LEU A 306 33.41 -10.14 9.91
C LEU A 306 33.09 -8.64 10.06
N ASN A 307 34.12 -7.82 9.86
CA ASN A 307 33.93 -6.39 9.69
C ASN A 307 33.37 -6.07 8.28
N LEU A 308 33.08 -4.79 8.00
CA LEU A 308 32.49 -4.38 6.72
C LEU A 308 33.31 -4.79 5.49
N SER A 309 34.62 -4.59 5.50
CA SER A 309 35.45 -4.92 4.34
C SER A 309 35.57 -6.43 4.13
N GLN A 310 35.75 -7.19 5.22
CA GLN A 310 35.80 -8.65 5.18
C GLN A 310 34.47 -9.25 4.74
N PHE A 311 33.33 -8.69 5.17
CA PHE A 311 32.02 -9.21 4.77
C PHE A 311 31.87 -9.24 3.25
N PHE A 312 32.28 -8.18 2.54
CA PHE A 312 32.17 -8.12 1.09
C PHE A 312 33.16 -9.00 0.31
N THR A 313 34.10 -9.67 0.98
CA THR A 313 34.96 -10.67 0.32
C THR A 313 34.31 -12.04 0.24
N TYR A 314 33.23 -12.29 0.99
CA TYR A 314 32.50 -13.55 0.97
C TYR A 314 31.45 -13.55 -0.15
N ASP A 315 31.27 -14.72 -0.75
CA ASP A 315 30.19 -14.96 -1.70
C ASP A 315 28.82 -14.73 -1.03
N TYR A 316 27.83 -14.33 -1.82
CA TYR A 316 26.46 -14.01 -1.39
C TYR A 316 26.28 -12.77 -0.49
N SER A 317 27.35 -12.14 0.02
CA SER A 317 27.26 -10.94 0.85
C SER A 317 26.55 -9.77 0.18
N LEU A 318 27.00 -9.39 -1.02
CA LEU A 318 26.39 -8.29 -1.78
C LEU A 318 24.97 -8.64 -2.23
N ARG A 319 24.75 -9.91 -2.62
CA ARG A 319 23.43 -10.40 -3.04
C ARG A 319 22.42 -10.32 -1.90
N ALA A 320 22.76 -10.77 -0.70
CA ALA A 320 21.89 -10.65 0.48
C ALA A 320 21.51 -9.20 0.80
N LEU A 321 22.45 -8.25 0.65
CA LEU A 321 22.17 -6.83 0.86
C LEU A 321 21.21 -6.28 -0.22
N ILE A 322 21.42 -6.68 -1.48
CA ILE A 322 20.54 -6.33 -2.61
C ILE A 322 19.15 -6.95 -2.39
N ASP A 323 19.06 -8.19 -1.95
CA ASP A 323 17.79 -8.87 -1.70
C ASP A 323 16.98 -8.12 -0.65
N LEU A 324 17.58 -7.75 0.49
CA LEU A 324 16.89 -6.97 1.52
C LEU A 324 16.48 -5.57 1.02
N LEU A 325 17.32 -4.92 0.22
CA LEU A 325 17.00 -3.65 -0.44
C LEU A 325 15.76 -3.81 -1.34
N PHE A 326 15.68 -4.87 -2.15
CA PHE A 326 14.53 -5.08 -3.02
C PHE A 326 13.28 -5.52 -2.25
N VAL A 327 13.39 -6.35 -1.20
CA VAL A 327 12.26 -6.65 -0.29
C VAL A 327 11.64 -5.35 0.23
N SER A 328 12.47 -4.40 0.65
CA SER A 328 12.00 -3.10 1.16
C SER A 328 11.52 -2.14 0.06
N ILE A 329 12.12 -2.14 -1.14
CA ILE A 329 11.58 -1.39 -2.30
C ILE A 329 10.16 -1.86 -2.61
N PHE A 330 9.94 -3.16 -2.72
CA PHE A 330 8.60 -3.67 -2.94
C PHE A 330 7.67 -3.41 -1.75
N GLY A 331 8.18 -3.48 -0.51
CA GLY A 331 7.46 -3.07 0.70
C GLY A 331 6.92 -1.64 0.63
N GLY A 332 7.76 -0.69 0.19
CA GLY A 332 7.36 0.70 -0.06
C GLY A 332 6.32 0.82 -1.17
N MET A 333 6.51 0.10 -2.27
CA MET A 333 5.54 0.07 -3.38
C MET A 333 4.17 -0.50 -2.97
N TYR A 334 4.15 -1.41 -2.00
CA TYR A 334 2.95 -2.06 -1.48
C TYR A 334 2.17 -1.16 -0.52
N ILE A 335 2.84 -0.57 0.48
CA ILE A 335 2.16 0.06 1.62
C ILE A 335 1.53 1.42 1.28
N ILE A 336 2.18 2.22 0.42
CA ILE A 336 1.73 3.58 0.06
C ILE A 336 0.34 3.60 -0.62
N PRO A 337 0.09 2.82 -1.69
CA PRO A 337 -1.22 2.84 -2.35
C PRO A 337 -2.35 2.33 -1.43
N GLN A 338 -2.06 1.45 -0.46
CA GLN A 338 -3.09 0.98 0.48
C GLN A 338 -3.53 2.05 1.47
N PHE A 339 -2.58 2.77 2.08
CA PHE A 339 -2.93 3.90 2.95
C PHE A 339 -3.64 5.01 2.18
N THR A 340 -3.20 5.28 0.94
CA THR A 340 -3.85 6.27 0.08
C THR A 340 -5.29 5.85 -0.22
N PHE A 341 -5.51 4.58 -0.58
CA PHE A 341 -6.85 4.05 -0.82
C PHE A 341 -7.73 4.12 0.43
N LEU A 342 -7.21 3.73 1.59
CA LEU A 342 -7.95 3.81 2.85
C LEU A 342 -8.40 5.25 3.15
N GLN A 343 -7.53 6.24 2.91
CA GLN A 343 -7.82 7.65 3.14
C GLN A 343 -8.81 8.25 2.13
N ASP A 344 -8.69 7.89 0.86
CA ASP A 344 -9.53 8.43 -0.21
C ASP A 344 -10.93 7.81 -0.23
N TYR A 345 -11.02 6.49 0.02
CA TYR A 345 -12.28 5.75 0.00
C TYR A 345 -13.13 5.96 1.26
N THR A 346 -12.50 6.14 2.43
CA THR A 346 -13.23 6.23 3.70
C THR A 346 -13.89 7.61 3.88
N PRO A 347 -15.18 7.68 4.29
CA PRO A 347 -15.81 8.95 4.62
C PRO A 347 -15.05 9.73 5.69
N ARG A 348 -14.88 11.04 5.47
CA ARG A 348 -13.99 11.90 6.28
C ARG A 348 -14.39 11.95 7.77
N ASN A 349 -15.68 11.82 8.08
CA ASN A 349 -16.22 11.87 9.45
C ASN A 349 -15.90 10.62 10.29
N ILE A 350 -15.57 9.49 9.67
CA ILE A 350 -15.22 8.25 10.37
C ILE A 350 -13.76 7.83 10.14
N LEU A 351 -13.02 8.57 9.31
CA LEU A 351 -11.67 8.20 8.88
C LEU A 351 -10.71 7.98 10.06
N SER A 352 -10.68 8.86 11.07
CA SER A 352 -9.74 8.71 12.19
C SER A 352 -10.05 7.48 13.03
N ARG A 353 -11.34 7.16 13.22
CA ARG A 353 -11.80 5.91 13.86
C ARG A 353 -11.43 4.66 13.05
N ILE A 354 -11.54 4.70 11.72
CA ILE A 354 -11.09 3.60 10.85
C ILE A 354 -9.57 3.39 10.94
N ILE A 355 -8.77 4.46 10.95
CA ILE A 355 -7.31 4.38 11.14
C ILE A 355 -6.98 3.82 12.53
N ALA A 356 -7.72 4.20 13.58
CA ALA A 356 -7.59 3.61 14.91
C ALA A 356 -7.88 2.10 14.90
N GLY A 357 -8.95 1.66 14.23
CA GLY A 357 -9.25 0.23 14.03
C GLY A 357 -8.12 -0.50 13.30
N ASN A 358 -7.58 0.12 12.25
CA ASN A 358 -6.42 -0.39 11.53
C ASN A 358 -5.18 -0.51 12.44
N ASN A 359 -4.93 0.45 13.33
CA ASN A 359 -3.81 0.38 14.26
C ASN A 359 -3.92 -0.79 15.25
N ILE A 360 -5.13 -1.11 15.70
CA ILE A 360 -5.37 -2.30 16.53
C ILE A 360 -5.02 -3.57 15.76
N LEU A 361 -5.48 -3.68 14.50
CA LEU A 361 -5.16 -4.81 13.63
C LEU A 361 -3.66 -4.91 13.33
N ASN A 362 -2.98 -3.79 13.06
CA ASN A 362 -1.53 -3.73 12.85
C ASN A 362 -0.80 -4.29 14.08
N SER A 363 -1.18 -3.85 15.28
CA SER A 363 -0.57 -4.31 16.53
C SER A 363 -0.80 -5.79 16.78
N LEU A 364 -1.99 -6.30 16.48
CA LEU A 364 -2.29 -7.74 16.53
C LEU A 364 -1.35 -8.53 15.61
N PHE A 365 -1.16 -8.05 14.39
CA PHE A 365 -0.31 -8.67 13.38
C PHE A 365 1.19 -8.62 13.74
N MET A 366 1.65 -7.52 14.34
CA MET A 366 3.03 -7.45 14.84
C MET A 366 3.29 -8.43 15.99
N VAL A 367 2.35 -8.56 16.93
CA VAL A 367 2.44 -9.52 18.03
C VAL A 367 2.38 -10.96 17.50
N SER A 368 1.50 -11.24 16.53
CA SER A 368 1.41 -12.58 15.93
C SER A 368 2.68 -12.95 15.16
N ALA A 369 3.35 -11.99 14.50
CA ALA A 369 4.67 -12.20 13.89
C ALA A 369 5.73 -12.62 14.92
N ALA A 370 5.80 -11.92 16.06
CA ALA A 370 6.73 -12.25 17.14
C ALA A 370 6.46 -13.65 17.71
N ILE A 371 5.19 -14.00 17.94
CA ILE A 371 4.79 -15.34 18.41
C ILE A 371 5.16 -16.40 17.38
N LEU A 372 4.89 -16.18 16.09
CA LEU A 372 5.24 -17.12 15.02
C LEU A 372 6.75 -17.37 15.01
N ILE A 373 7.57 -16.32 15.06
CA ILE A 373 9.03 -16.45 15.07
C ILE A 373 9.49 -17.25 16.29
N MET A 374 8.95 -16.95 17.48
CA MET A 374 9.27 -17.67 18.70
C MET A 374 8.95 -19.17 18.58
N VAL A 375 7.77 -19.51 18.06
CA VAL A 375 7.36 -20.91 17.84
C VAL A 375 8.28 -21.61 16.83
N LEU A 376 8.56 -20.98 15.69
CA LEU A 376 9.43 -21.55 14.66
C LEU A 376 10.87 -21.73 15.16
N ALA A 377 11.42 -20.75 15.87
CA ALA A 377 12.75 -20.83 16.46
C ALA A 377 12.83 -21.93 17.54
N SER A 378 11.79 -22.07 18.39
CA SER A 378 11.73 -23.13 19.40
C SER A 378 11.66 -24.54 18.81
N SER A 379 11.17 -24.66 17.56
CA SER A 379 11.16 -25.91 16.79
C SER A 379 12.53 -26.28 16.20
N GLY A 380 13.59 -25.52 16.49
CA GLY A 380 14.94 -25.74 15.99
C GLY A 380 15.16 -25.31 14.54
N LEU A 381 14.24 -24.53 13.95
CA LEU A 381 14.44 -23.95 12.62
C LEU A 381 15.46 -22.81 12.69
N ASN A 382 16.46 -22.86 11.81
CA ASN A 382 17.39 -21.75 11.65
C ASN A 382 16.74 -20.56 10.91
N ILE A 383 17.35 -19.39 11.03
CA ILE A 383 16.82 -18.13 10.51
C ILE A 383 16.50 -18.18 9.00
N PRO A 384 17.36 -18.74 8.11
CA PRO A 384 17.01 -18.83 6.69
C PRO A 384 15.75 -19.65 6.41
N LYS A 385 15.52 -20.77 7.14
CA LYS A 385 14.28 -21.54 7.00
C LYS A 385 13.05 -20.76 7.48
N ILE A 386 13.19 -19.91 8.51
CA ILE A 386 12.12 -18.99 8.92
C ILE A 386 11.81 -17.98 7.81
N PHE A 387 12.81 -17.42 7.15
CA PHE A 387 12.61 -16.54 5.98
C PHE A 387 11.89 -17.26 4.82
N ILE A 388 12.19 -18.54 4.55
CA ILE A 388 11.47 -19.35 3.55
C ILE A 388 9.97 -19.46 3.91
N ILE A 389 9.65 -19.72 5.18
CA ILE A 389 8.25 -19.79 5.63
C ILE A 389 7.57 -18.43 5.47
N LEU A 390 8.21 -17.34 5.91
CA LEU A 390 7.66 -15.99 5.76
C LEU A 390 7.47 -15.62 4.28
N ALA A 391 8.41 -15.97 3.40
CA ALA A 391 8.31 -15.75 1.97
C ALA A 391 7.15 -16.53 1.34
N GLY A 392 6.94 -17.78 1.77
CA GLY A 392 5.82 -18.63 1.35
C GLY A 392 4.48 -18.08 1.83
N LEU A 393 4.38 -17.66 3.09
CA LEU A 393 3.19 -17.01 3.63
C LEU A 393 2.85 -15.72 2.87
N ASN A 394 3.87 -14.88 2.59
CA ASN A 394 3.69 -13.67 1.78
C ASN A 394 3.28 -13.98 0.33
N PHE A 395 3.79 -15.07 -0.22
CA PHE A 395 3.43 -15.51 -1.57
C PHE A 395 1.97 -15.92 -1.61
N LEU A 396 1.48 -16.69 -0.62
CA LEU A 396 0.06 -17.03 -0.50
C LEU A 396 -0.81 -15.78 -0.28
N PHE A 397 -0.35 -14.85 0.56
CA PHE A 397 -1.06 -13.59 0.78
C PHE A 397 -1.15 -12.74 -0.49
N SER A 398 -0.16 -12.82 -1.39
CA SER A 398 -0.21 -12.15 -2.70
C SER A 398 -1.38 -12.61 -3.56
N PHE A 399 -1.74 -13.90 -3.53
CA PHE A 399 -2.91 -14.42 -4.26
C PHE A 399 -4.22 -13.97 -3.62
N TYR A 400 -4.29 -13.94 -2.29
CA TYR A 400 -5.43 -13.36 -1.59
C TYR A 400 -5.62 -11.88 -1.96
N ASN A 401 -4.54 -11.09 -1.89
CA ASN A 401 -4.58 -9.67 -2.25
C ASN A 401 -4.95 -9.46 -3.72
N TYR A 402 -4.46 -10.33 -4.62
CA TYR A 402 -4.87 -10.34 -6.03
C TYR A 402 -6.34 -10.66 -6.20
N TYR A 403 -6.86 -11.69 -5.53
CA TYR A 403 -8.27 -12.09 -5.66
C TYR A 403 -9.21 -10.93 -5.29
N VAL A 404 -8.90 -10.23 -4.19
CA VAL A 404 -9.65 -9.05 -3.72
C VAL A 404 -9.56 -7.89 -4.71
N ASN A 405 -8.41 -7.69 -5.35
CA ASN A 405 -8.12 -6.52 -6.20
C ASN A 405 -8.01 -6.86 -7.70
N SER A 406 -8.54 -8.00 -8.15
CA SER A 406 -8.25 -8.61 -9.45
C SER A 406 -8.47 -7.65 -10.63
N ALA A 407 -9.60 -6.94 -10.64
CA ALA A 407 -9.94 -5.95 -11.66
C ALA A 407 -8.93 -4.80 -11.73
N VAL A 408 -8.54 -4.27 -10.55
CA VAL A 408 -7.61 -3.14 -10.45
C VAL A 408 -6.19 -3.58 -10.82
N THR A 409 -5.78 -4.78 -10.39
CA THR A 409 -4.48 -5.36 -10.75
C THR A 409 -4.37 -5.64 -12.24
N ILE A 410 -5.42 -6.20 -12.87
CA ILE A 410 -5.42 -6.38 -14.32
C ILE A 410 -5.36 -5.04 -15.01
N ARG A 411 -6.13 -4.04 -14.57
CA ARG A 411 -6.03 -2.68 -15.11
C ARG A 411 -4.61 -2.12 -15.02
N PHE A 412 -3.93 -2.31 -13.89
CA PHE A 412 -2.55 -1.86 -13.69
C PHE A 412 -1.58 -2.59 -14.62
N ILE A 413 -1.70 -3.92 -14.75
CA ILE A 413 -0.90 -4.74 -15.67
C ILE A 413 -1.15 -4.32 -17.12
N SER A 414 -2.41 -4.14 -17.52
CA SER A 414 -2.82 -3.64 -18.83
C SER A 414 -2.16 -2.30 -19.11
N TRP A 415 -2.20 -1.36 -18.16
CA TRP A 415 -1.54 -0.08 -18.30
C TRP A 415 -0.02 -0.20 -18.47
N PHE A 416 0.63 -1.03 -17.65
CA PHE A 416 2.07 -1.24 -17.71
C PHE A 416 2.51 -1.83 -19.06
N ILE A 417 1.83 -2.88 -19.51
CA ILE A 417 2.03 -3.51 -20.83
C ILE A 417 1.80 -2.49 -21.94
N ALA A 418 0.68 -1.77 -21.89
CA ALA A 418 0.30 -0.78 -22.89
C ALA A 418 1.39 0.31 -23.05
N LYS A 419 1.99 0.78 -21.96
CA LYS A 419 3.09 1.76 -21.96
C LYS A 419 4.41 1.20 -22.52
N ILE A 420 4.65 -0.11 -22.40
CA ILE A 420 5.84 -0.79 -22.94
C ILE A 420 5.73 -0.96 -24.46
N PHE A 421 4.56 -1.36 -24.97
CA PHE A 421 4.37 -1.69 -26.38
C PHE A 421 3.89 -0.52 -27.24
N TYR A 422 3.23 0.48 -26.66
CA TYR A 422 2.61 1.59 -27.38
C TYR A 422 3.03 2.96 -26.83
N ARG A 423 2.99 3.99 -27.69
CA ARG A 423 3.09 5.40 -27.30
C ARG A 423 1.68 5.96 -27.20
N ILE A 424 1.10 5.87 -26.01
CA ILE A 424 -0.31 6.22 -25.78
C ILE A 424 -0.41 7.69 -25.40
N SER A 425 -1.24 8.43 -26.13
CA SER A 425 -1.70 9.78 -25.81
C SER A 425 -3.15 9.67 -25.34
N ILE A 426 -3.45 10.17 -24.14
CA ILE A 426 -4.81 10.18 -23.60
C ILE A 426 -5.24 11.64 -23.52
N GLU A 427 -6.35 11.97 -24.16
CA GLU A 427 -6.96 13.30 -24.16
C GLU A 427 -8.32 13.23 -23.46
N GLY A 428 -8.65 14.23 -22.63
CA GLY A 428 -9.96 14.30 -21.95
C GLY A 428 -10.18 13.28 -20.84
N ARG A 429 -9.12 12.85 -20.14
CA ARG A 429 -9.23 11.80 -19.10
C ARG A 429 -10.19 12.15 -17.97
N GLU A 430 -10.25 13.43 -17.63
CA GLU A 430 -11.16 14.06 -16.68
C GLU A 430 -12.64 13.89 -17.04
N ASN A 431 -12.97 13.56 -18.30
CA ASN A 431 -14.34 13.35 -18.74
C ASN A 431 -14.93 12.01 -18.26
N ILE A 432 -14.11 11.07 -17.74
CA ILE A 432 -14.62 9.85 -17.08
C ILE A 432 -14.84 10.16 -15.60
N PRO A 433 -16.10 10.13 -15.11
CA PRO A 433 -16.38 10.37 -13.69
C PRO A 433 -15.64 9.41 -12.75
N GLU A 434 -15.12 9.94 -11.64
CA GLU A 434 -14.45 9.16 -10.58
C GLU A 434 -15.43 8.27 -9.78
N SER A 435 -16.72 8.58 -9.83
CA SER A 435 -17.77 7.84 -9.13
C SER A 435 -19.07 7.90 -9.93
N GLY A 436 -20.04 7.04 -9.58
CA GLY A 436 -21.30 6.93 -10.31
C GLY A 436 -21.21 6.03 -11.54
N SER A 437 -22.37 5.77 -12.12
CA SER A 437 -22.60 4.81 -13.20
C SER A 437 -22.16 5.38 -14.55
N VAL A 438 -21.30 4.67 -15.27
CA VAL A 438 -20.69 5.16 -16.53
C VAL A 438 -20.72 4.08 -17.61
N ILE A 439 -21.12 4.47 -18.82
CA ILE A 439 -20.95 3.66 -20.04
C ILE A 439 -19.90 4.33 -20.92
N ILE A 440 -18.75 3.68 -21.11
CA ILE A 440 -17.77 4.07 -22.13
C ILE A 440 -18.18 3.42 -23.45
N ALA A 441 -18.48 4.23 -24.46
CA ALA A 441 -18.85 3.77 -25.79
C ALA A 441 -17.76 4.15 -26.80
N ALA A 442 -17.09 3.15 -27.37
CA ALA A 442 -15.93 3.37 -28.24
C ALA A 442 -16.06 2.72 -29.62
N ASN A 443 -15.29 3.23 -30.59
CA ASN A 443 -15.07 2.55 -31.85
C ASN A 443 -14.19 1.29 -31.66
N HIS A 444 -14.31 0.31 -32.57
CA HIS A 444 -13.65 -1.00 -32.45
C HIS A 444 -12.68 -1.30 -33.60
N VAL A 445 -11.39 -1.07 -33.37
CA VAL A 445 -10.30 -1.14 -34.34
C VAL A 445 -9.46 -2.42 -34.22
N SER A 446 -9.26 -2.95 -33.00
CA SER A 446 -8.35 -4.08 -32.75
C SER A 446 -8.75 -4.96 -31.55
N PHE A 447 -8.15 -6.15 -31.46
CA PHE A 447 -8.40 -7.08 -30.34
C PHE A 447 -7.93 -6.57 -28.97
N ILE A 448 -7.11 -5.52 -28.93
CA ILE A 448 -6.54 -4.97 -27.69
C ILE A 448 -7.18 -3.65 -27.28
N ASP A 449 -8.23 -3.19 -27.98
CA ASP A 449 -8.89 -1.90 -27.69
C ASP A 449 -9.35 -1.82 -26.23
N TRP A 450 -9.96 -2.90 -25.74
CA TRP A 450 -10.44 -2.98 -24.36
C TRP A 450 -9.31 -2.87 -23.33
N ILE A 451 -8.11 -3.39 -23.63
CA ILE A 451 -6.91 -3.27 -22.78
C ILE A 451 -6.46 -1.82 -22.70
N LEU A 452 -6.47 -1.12 -23.85
CA LEU A 452 -6.02 0.27 -23.96
C LEU A 452 -7.01 1.24 -23.29
N ILE A 453 -8.32 1.01 -23.46
CA ILE A 453 -9.33 1.78 -22.72
C ILE A 453 -9.23 1.50 -21.23
N SER A 454 -9.08 0.24 -20.82
CA SER A 454 -8.90 -0.12 -19.39
C SER A 454 -7.67 0.59 -18.81
N ALA A 455 -6.57 0.64 -19.55
CA ALA A 455 -5.35 1.34 -19.15
C ALA A 455 -5.54 2.86 -18.97
N ALA A 456 -6.38 3.48 -19.80
CA ALA A 456 -6.66 4.91 -19.75
C ALA A 456 -7.67 5.30 -18.66
N SER A 457 -8.63 4.42 -18.38
CA SER A 457 -9.70 4.66 -17.42
C SER A 457 -9.16 4.88 -15.99
N PRO A 458 -9.73 5.85 -15.24
CA PRO A 458 -9.44 6.02 -13.81
C PRO A 458 -9.83 4.80 -12.98
N ARG A 459 -10.85 4.04 -13.43
CA ARG A 459 -11.52 2.96 -12.70
C ARG A 459 -11.52 1.66 -13.54
N PRO A 460 -11.62 0.46 -12.94
CA PRO A 460 -11.78 -0.78 -13.71
C PRO A 460 -13.00 -0.72 -14.64
N VAL A 461 -12.84 -1.18 -15.88
CA VAL A 461 -13.88 -1.17 -16.91
C VAL A 461 -14.33 -2.60 -17.19
N ARG A 462 -15.62 -2.86 -17.07
CA ARG A 462 -16.24 -4.16 -17.34
C ARG A 462 -16.65 -4.20 -18.80
N PHE A 463 -15.83 -4.80 -19.66
CA PHE A 463 -16.15 -4.90 -21.09
C PHE A 463 -17.10 -6.04 -21.39
N VAL A 464 -18.00 -5.78 -22.33
CA VAL A 464 -18.81 -6.83 -22.96
C VAL A 464 -18.01 -7.52 -24.06
N ILE A 465 -17.99 -8.85 -24.05
CA ILE A 465 -17.23 -9.67 -24.99
C ILE A 465 -18.08 -10.84 -25.48
N ASP A 466 -17.93 -11.18 -26.77
CA ASP A 466 -18.64 -12.31 -27.36
C ASP A 466 -18.30 -13.63 -26.63
N GLN A 467 -19.34 -14.44 -26.39
CA GLN A 467 -19.24 -15.67 -25.61
C GLN A 467 -18.24 -16.68 -26.17
N ALA A 468 -18.06 -16.76 -27.50
CA ALA A 468 -17.15 -17.72 -28.11
C ALA A 468 -15.69 -17.41 -27.74
N PHE A 469 -15.35 -16.11 -27.69
CA PHE A 469 -14.06 -15.67 -27.17
C PHE A 469 -13.98 -15.81 -25.66
N TYR A 470 -15.04 -15.43 -24.93
CA TYR A 470 -15.05 -15.50 -23.47
C TYR A 470 -14.76 -16.91 -22.95
N PHE A 471 -15.41 -17.93 -23.51
CA PHE A 471 -15.26 -19.32 -23.07
C PHE A 471 -14.09 -20.06 -23.72
N SER A 472 -13.31 -19.40 -24.58
CA SER A 472 -12.10 -19.98 -25.15
C SER A 472 -11.03 -20.22 -24.08
N LYS A 473 -10.45 -21.43 -24.05
CA LYS A 473 -9.31 -21.75 -23.18
C LYS A 473 -8.00 -21.44 -23.93
N PRO A 474 -6.99 -20.82 -23.29
CA PRO A 474 -6.88 -20.54 -21.85
C PRO A 474 -7.34 -19.13 -21.42
N LEU A 475 -7.86 -18.29 -22.32
CA LEU A 475 -8.13 -16.87 -22.05
C LEU A 475 -9.30 -16.62 -21.09
N ASN A 476 -10.25 -17.56 -20.99
CA ASN A 476 -11.41 -17.48 -20.10
C ASN A 476 -11.04 -17.11 -18.65
N PHE A 477 -9.94 -17.66 -18.12
CA PHE A 477 -9.48 -17.33 -16.77
C PHE A 477 -9.22 -15.83 -16.62
N TRP A 478 -8.44 -15.24 -17.54
CA TRP A 478 -8.09 -13.82 -17.50
C TRP A 478 -9.30 -12.91 -17.74
N PHE A 479 -10.21 -13.30 -18.63
CA PHE A 479 -11.45 -12.55 -18.86
C PHE A 479 -12.37 -12.54 -17.63
N LYS A 480 -12.44 -13.65 -16.89
CA LYS A 480 -13.16 -13.72 -15.62
C LYS A 480 -12.52 -12.82 -14.56
N GLN A 481 -11.19 -12.83 -14.44
CA GLN A 481 -10.48 -11.96 -13.50
C GLN A 481 -10.60 -10.47 -13.85
N ALA A 482 -10.73 -10.13 -15.13
CA ALA A 482 -10.98 -8.77 -15.62
C ALA A 482 -12.45 -8.33 -15.48
N HIS A 483 -13.33 -9.20 -14.95
CA HIS A 483 -14.77 -8.96 -14.81
C HIS A 483 -15.47 -8.64 -16.14
N LEU A 484 -15.01 -9.27 -17.23
CA LEU A 484 -15.65 -9.15 -18.53
C LEU A 484 -17.00 -9.88 -18.53
N ILE A 485 -17.95 -9.34 -19.30
CA ILE A 485 -19.32 -9.81 -19.37
C ILE A 485 -19.50 -10.57 -20.71
N PRO A 486 -19.69 -11.89 -20.69
CA PRO A 486 -19.98 -12.63 -21.91
C PRO A 486 -21.34 -12.22 -22.46
N ILE A 487 -21.45 -11.99 -23.76
CA ILE A 487 -22.72 -11.74 -24.44
C ILE A 487 -22.88 -12.69 -25.63
N ALA A 488 -24.14 -12.99 -25.94
CA ALA A 488 -24.56 -13.81 -27.06
C ALA A 488 -25.73 -13.13 -27.77
N THR A 489 -25.97 -13.46 -29.03
CA THR A 489 -27.26 -13.13 -29.65
C THR A 489 -28.37 -14.03 -29.10
N THR A 490 -29.63 -13.58 -29.19
CA THR A 490 -30.79 -14.38 -28.78
C THR A 490 -30.86 -15.74 -29.49
N LYS A 491 -30.32 -15.83 -30.72
CA LYS A 491 -30.28 -17.08 -31.48
C LYS A 491 -29.22 -18.05 -30.96
N GLU A 492 -28.10 -17.54 -30.45
CA GLU A 492 -27.00 -18.38 -29.99
C GLU A 492 -27.21 -18.86 -28.56
N SER A 493 -27.62 -17.96 -27.66
CA SER A 493 -27.97 -18.32 -26.27
C SER A 493 -28.82 -17.22 -25.62
N PRO A 494 -30.14 -17.42 -25.47
CA PRO A 494 -31.01 -16.50 -24.73
C PRO A 494 -30.56 -16.30 -23.27
N GLU A 495 -30.12 -17.37 -22.61
CA GLU A 495 -29.72 -17.36 -21.21
C GLU A 495 -28.46 -16.50 -20.98
N VAL A 496 -27.44 -16.64 -21.84
CA VAL A 496 -26.22 -15.82 -21.74
C VAL A 496 -26.54 -14.34 -21.98
N LEU A 497 -27.45 -14.03 -22.91
CA LEU A 497 -27.88 -12.66 -23.18
C LEU A 497 -28.63 -12.06 -21.98
N GLU A 498 -29.54 -12.81 -21.35
CA GLU A 498 -30.28 -12.36 -20.16
C GLU A 498 -29.34 -12.13 -18.97
N ASN A 499 -28.42 -13.07 -18.72
CA ASN A 499 -27.41 -12.94 -17.67
C ASN A 499 -26.48 -11.73 -17.93
N ALA A 500 -26.08 -11.50 -19.18
CA ALA A 500 -25.27 -10.33 -19.55
C ALA A 500 -25.97 -9.02 -19.17
N PHE A 501 -27.26 -8.88 -19.50
CA PHE A 501 -28.04 -7.70 -19.13
C PHE A 501 -28.22 -7.54 -17.62
N THR A 502 -28.37 -8.66 -16.90
CA THR A 502 -28.43 -8.66 -15.43
C THR A 502 -27.13 -8.14 -14.82
N LEU A 503 -25.99 -8.69 -15.25
CA LEU A 503 -24.66 -8.26 -14.78
C LEU A 503 -24.35 -6.80 -15.15
N MET A 504 -24.76 -6.34 -16.33
CA MET A 504 -24.62 -4.93 -16.74
C MET A 504 -25.46 -4.02 -15.84
N LYS A 505 -26.72 -4.37 -15.59
CA LYS A 505 -27.61 -3.59 -14.71
C LYS A 505 -27.06 -3.52 -13.28
N GLU A 506 -26.66 -4.66 -12.70
CA GLU A 506 -26.06 -4.70 -11.37
C GLU A 506 -24.78 -3.87 -11.29
N GLY A 507 -23.91 -3.98 -12.31
CA GLY A 507 -22.70 -3.16 -12.39
C GLY A 507 -23.00 -1.67 -12.38
N LEU A 508 -23.91 -1.21 -13.25
CA LEU A 508 -24.30 0.20 -13.34
C LEU A 508 -24.92 0.71 -12.02
N LEU A 509 -25.82 -0.06 -11.40
CA LEU A 509 -26.40 0.30 -10.09
C LEU A 509 -25.37 0.36 -8.96
N ASN A 510 -24.30 -0.43 -9.03
CA ASN A 510 -23.15 -0.35 -8.13
C ASN A 510 -22.19 0.81 -8.48
N GLY A 511 -22.51 1.57 -9.53
CA GLY A 511 -21.72 2.68 -10.04
C GLY A 511 -20.50 2.23 -10.84
N ASP A 512 -20.43 0.99 -11.34
CA ASP A 512 -19.29 0.52 -12.16
C ASP A 512 -19.20 1.23 -13.52
N VAL A 513 -18.04 1.08 -14.16
CA VAL A 513 -17.83 1.53 -15.54
C VAL A 513 -18.02 0.36 -16.49
N LEU A 514 -19.01 0.47 -17.39
CA LEU A 514 -19.28 -0.50 -18.43
C LEU A 514 -18.59 -0.07 -19.74
N GLY A 515 -17.84 -0.97 -20.36
CA GLY A 515 -17.19 -0.74 -21.66
C GLY A 515 -17.95 -1.42 -22.79
N LEU A 516 -18.35 -0.65 -23.80
CA LEU A 516 -19.08 -1.15 -24.96
C LEU A 516 -18.41 -0.72 -26.28
N PHE A 517 -18.47 -1.61 -27.25
CA PHE A 517 -18.17 -1.34 -28.65
C PHE A 517 -19.48 -1.41 -29.44
N PRO A 518 -20.20 -0.29 -29.61
CA PRO A 518 -21.55 -0.32 -30.20
C PRO A 518 -21.58 -0.82 -31.65
N GLU A 519 -20.43 -0.85 -32.35
CA GLU A 519 -20.26 -1.46 -33.67
C GLU A 519 -20.54 -2.98 -33.69
N GLY A 520 -20.37 -3.65 -32.55
CA GLY A 520 -20.56 -5.09 -32.37
C GLY A 520 -19.47 -5.98 -32.97
N TRP A 521 -18.63 -5.45 -33.86
CA TRP A 521 -17.55 -6.18 -34.54
C TRP A 521 -16.34 -5.28 -34.72
N ILE A 522 -15.14 -5.87 -34.65
CA ILE A 522 -13.90 -5.20 -35.04
C ILE A 522 -13.97 -4.83 -36.53
N THR A 523 -13.56 -3.62 -36.86
CA THR A 523 -13.51 -3.13 -38.24
C THR A 523 -12.59 -3.99 -39.12
N ARG A 524 -12.94 -4.11 -40.41
CA ARG A 524 -12.19 -4.87 -41.42
C ARG A 524 -11.53 -3.98 -42.47
N ASP A 525 -11.86 -2.70 -42.50
CA ASP A 525 -11.38 -1.70 -43.45
C ASP A 525 -10.82 -0.44 -42.75
N GLY A 526 -10.85 -0.40 -41.42
CA GLY A 526 -10.32 0.71 -40.62
C GLY A 526 -11.32 1.86 -40.40
N GLN A 527 -12.50 1.77 -41.02
CA GLN A 527 -13.57 2.74 -40.86
C GLN A 527 -14.46 2.38 -39.66
N VAL A 528 -15.05 3.40 -39.04
CA VAL A 528 -16.05 3.21 -37.96
C VAL A 528 -17.33 2.66 -38.59
N ARG A 529 -17.89 1.60 -38.01
CA ARG A 529 -19.15 1.01 -38.48
C ARG A 529 -20.36 1.70 -37.86
N LYS A 530 -21.55 1.35 -38.35
CA LYS A 530 -22.83 1.81 -37.76
C LYS A 530 -23.01 1.22 -36.36
N PHE A 531 -23.53 2.04 -35.44
CA PHE A 531 -23.75 1.63 -34.06
C PHE A 531 -25.07 0.87 -33.93
N GLN A 532 -25.06 -0.19 -33.14
CA GLN A 532 -26.25 -1.00 -32.86
C GLN A 532 -27.14 -0.31 -31.82
N PRO A 533 -28.48 -0.36 -31.96
CA PRO A 533 -29.41 0.30 -31.05
C PRO A 533 -29.44 -0.32 -29.65
N GLY A 534 -28.79 -1.48 -29.43
CA GLY A 534 -28.78 -2.20 -28.15
C GLY A 534 -28.27 -1.37 -26.97
N ILE A 535 -27.37 -0.40 -27.21
CA ILE A 535 -26.90 0.54 -26.18
C ILE A 535 -28.04 1.33 -25.53
N ARG A 536 -29.12 1.66 -26.27
CA ARG A 536 -30.30 2.36 -25.71
C ARG A 536 -30.95 1.58 -24.59
N LYS A 537 -30.99 0.25 -24.69
CA LYS A 537 -31.57 -0.61 -23.65
C LYS A 537 -30.75 -0.58 -22.38
N ILE A 538 -29.42 -0.50 -22.51
CA ILE A 538 -28.47 -0.48 -21.39
C ILE A 538 -28.52 0.88 -20.67
N VAL A 539 -28.53 1.98 -21.42
CA VAL A 539 -28.64 3.35 -20.84
C VAL A 539 -29.91 3.48 -19.99
N ARG A 540 -31.03 2.91 -20.43
CA ARG A 540 -32.31 2.94 -19.70
C ARG A 540 -32.33 2.09 -18.41
N MET A 541 -31.27 1.34 -18.11
CA MET A 541 -31.23 0.48 -16.91
C MET A 541 -30.99 1.25 -15.63
N ASP A 542 -30.39 2.44 -15.73
CA ASP A 542 -30.05 3.29 -14.62
C ASP A 542 -30.20 4.77 -15.01
N PRO A 543 -31.17 5.52 -14.45
CA PRO A 543 -31.35 6.94 -14.74
C PRO A 543 -30.15 7.82 -14.39
N ALA A 544 -29.26 7.36 -13.49
CA ALA A 544 -28.06 8.10 -13.09
C ALA A 544 -26.87 7.87 -14.03
N VAL A 545 -27.00 7.02 -15.06
CA VAL A 545 -25.90 6.69 -15.95
C VAL A 545 -25.53 7.85 -16.86
N VAL A 546 -24.23 8.02 -17.07
CA VAL A 546 -23.70 8.89 -18.13
C VAL A 546 -22.97 8.08 -19.18
N VAL A 547 -23.07 8.50 -20.44
CA VAL A 547 -22.39 7.86 -21.57
C VAL A 547 -21.20 8.70 -21.98
N VAL A 548 -20.00 8.15 -21.87
CA VAL A 548 -18.74 8.80 -22.24
C VAL A 548 -18.30 8.26 -23.61
N PRO A 549 -18.38 9.06 -24.69
CA PRO A 549 -17.86 8.66 -25.99
C PRO A 549 -16.33 8.60 -25.95
N LEU A 550 -15.74 7.59 -26.59
CA LEU A 550 -14.29 7.42 -26.66
C LEU A 550 -13.87 7.06 -28.08
N VAL A 551 -12.85 7.75 -28.60
CA VAL A 551 -12.31 7.48 -29.94
C VAL A 551 -10.89 6.95 -29.83
N ILE A 552 -10.64 5.84 -30.53
CA ILE A 552 -9.35 5.16 -30.64
C ILE A 552 -8.77 5.40 -32.04
N LYS A 553 -7.59 6.02 -32.10
CA LYS A 553 -6.82 6.21 -33.34
C LYS A 553 -5.45 5.53 -33.29
N GLY A 554 -4.94 5.12 -34.46
CA GLY A 554 -3.57 4.62 -34.64
C GLY A 554 -3.36 3.11 -34.47
N LEU A 555 -4.42 2.34 -34.19
CA LEU A 555 -4.36 0.87 -34.06
C LEU A 555 -4.56 0.11 -35.36
N TRP A 556 -5.14 0.74 -36.38
CA TRP A 556 -5.25 0.15 -37.71
C TRP A 556 -3.85 -0.09 -38.30
N GLY A 557 -3.58 -1.32 -38.74
CA GLY A 557 -2.26 -1.79 -39.21
C GLY A 557 -1.37 -2.36 -38.12
N SER A 558 -1.87 -2.43 -36.88
CA SER A 558 -1.15 -3.04 -35.78
C SER A 558 -1.22 -4.57 -35.87
N PHE A 559 -0.33 -5.23 -35.12
CA PHE A 559 -0.29 -6.69 -34.99
C PHE A 559 -1.63 -7.32 -34.55
N PHE A 560 -2.52 -6.55 -33.92
CA PHE A 560 -3.82 -7.01 -33.43
C PHE A 560 -5.01 -6.48 -34.26
N SER A 561 -4.76 -5.89 -35.43
CA SER A 561 -5.80 -5.43 -36.36
C SER A 561 -5.90 -6.37 -37.57
N PHE A 562 -6.97 -6.23 -38.36
CA PHE A 562 -7.16 -7.02 -39.58
C PHE A 562 -6.37 -6.52 -40.79
N GLU A 563 -5.72 -5.36 -40.70
CA GLU A 563 -4.90 -4.79 -41.78
C GLU A 563 -3.50 -5.44 -41.88
N GLY A 564 -2.92 -5.47 -43.08
CA GLY A 564 -1.56 -5.95 -43.31
C GLY A 564 -1.47 -7.47 -43.47
N LYS A 565 -0.58 -8.14 -42.72
CA LYS A 565 -0.40 -9.61 -42.80
C LYS A 565 -1.50 -10.40 -42.07
N GLY A 566 -2.46 -9.71 -41.45
CA GLY A 566 -3.52 -10.27 -40.62
C GLY A 566 -3.20 -10.28 -39.12
N VAL A 567 -4.20 -10.63 -38.32
CA VAL A 567 -4.14 -10.66 -36.85
C VAL A 567 -3.07 -11.65 -36.38
N LEU A 568 -2.27 -11.24 -35.39
CA LEU A 568 -1.13 -11.98 -34.85
C LEU A 568 -0.03 -12.32 -35.88
N ARG A 569 0.06 -11.55 -36.98
CA ARG A 569 1.11 -11.72 -38.01
C ARG A 569 1.87 -10.42 -38.24
N GLY A 570 3.19 -10.53 -38.40
CA GLY A 570 4.06 -9.37 -38.68
C GLY A 570 4.38 -8.51 -37.46
N ILE A 571 5.00 -9.11 -36.43
CA ILE A 571 5.45 -8.40 -35.23
C ILE A 571 6.39 -7.24 -35.63
N SER A 572 6.08 -6.04 -35.15
CA SER A 572 6.95 -4.87 -35.27
C SER A 572 7.32 -4.37 -33.88
N PHE A 573 8.62 -4.21 -33.64
CA PHE A 573 9.15 -3.68 -32.37
C PHE A 573 9.09 -2.15 -32.29
N LYS A 574 8.66 -1.45 -33.36
CA LYS A 574 8.46 0.00 -33.33
C LYS A 574 7.18 0.33 -32.56
N ARG A 575 7.31 1.06 -31.45
CA ARG A 575 6.16 1.54 -30.65
C ARG A 575 5.28 2.45 -31.49
N ARG A 576 4.08 1.98 -31.82
CA ARG A 576 3.06 2.74 -32.55
C ARG A 576 2.45 3.82 -31.65
N ARG A 577 2.13 4.98 -32.24
CA ARG A 577 1.39 6.05 -31.56
C ARG A 577 -0.09 5.70 -31.57
N VAL A 578 -0.70 5.69 -30.39
CA VAL A 578 -2.14 5.44 -30.19
C VAL A 578 -2.72 6.64 -29.48
N ILE A 579 -3.83 7.16 -29.97
CA ILE A 579 -4.54 8.29 -29.35
C ILE A 579 -5.88 7.76 -28.85
N LEU A 580 -6.15 8.00 -27.57
CA LEU A 580 -7.42 7.75 -26.92
C LEU A 580 -8.02 9.11 -26.58
N LYS A 581 -9.02 9.53 -27.36
CA LYS A 581 -9.73 10.79 -27.14
C LYS A 581 -11.03 10.51 -26.40
N ILE A 582 -11.09 10.91 -25.14
CA ILE A 582 -12.25 10.74 -24.27
C ILE A 582 -13.05 12.03 -24.32
N LEU A 583 -14.28 11.96 -24.81
CA LEU A 583 -15.13 13.12 -25.05
C LEU A 583 -16.03 13.42 -23.82
N PRO A 584 -16.61 14.62 -23.72
CA PRO A 584 -17.51 14.96 -22.62
C PRO A 584 -18.65 13.96 -22.45
N ALA A 585 -19.01 13.69 -21.20
CA ALA A 585 -20.07 12.76 -20.85
C ALA A 585 -21.45 13.29 -21.30
N ILE A 586 -22.29 12.39 -21.81
CA ILE A 586 -23.67 12.65 -22.23
C ILE A 586 -24.59 12.11 -21.14
N GLY A 587 -25.47 12.94 -20.60
CA GLY A 587 -26.43 12.53 -19.57
C GLY A 587 -27.49 11.56 -20.10
N HIS A 588 -28.09 10.77 -19.20
CA HIS A 588 -29.16 9.81 -19.52
C HIS A 588 -30.26 10.42 -20.40
N ASP A 589 -30.78 11.59 -20.04
CA ASP A 589 -31.93 12.22 -20.70
C ASP A 589 -31.57 12.85 -22.06
N GLU A 590 -30.30 13.19 -22.26
CA GLU A 590 -29.77 13.77 -23.49
C GLU A 590 -29.29 12.71 -24.50
N PHE A 591 -29.26 11.44 -24.08
CA PHE A 591 -28.66 10.36 -24.86
C PHE A 591 -29.46 10.02 -26.12
N ASP A 592 -28.83 10.21 -27.29
CA ASP A 592 -29.25 9.62 -28.55
C ASP A 592 -28.10 8.86 -29.21
N PHE A 593 -28.27 7.55 -29.40
CA PHE A 593 -27.25 6.71 -30.04
C PHE A 593 -26.85 7.16 -31.46
N LYS A 594 -27.73 7.83 -32.23
CA LYS A 594 -27.37 8.35 -33.55
C LYS A 594 -26.45 9.57 -33.45
N LYS A 595 -26.67 10.42 -32.44
CA LYS A 595 -25.76 11.54 -32.14
C LYS A 595 -24.42 11.01 -31.65
N LEU A 596 -24.43 9.99 -30.78
CA LEU A 596 -23.22 9.31 -30.34
C LEU A 596 -22.42 8.75 -31.54
N GLU A 597 -23.09 8.06 -32.47
CA GLU A 597 -22.47 7.55 -33.70
C GLU A 597 -21.84 8.69 -34.50
N ALA A 598 -22.58 9.77 -34.78
CA ALA A 598 -22.08 10.91 -35.54
C ALA A 598 -20.84 11.57 -34.88
N ILE A 599 -20.87 11.77 -33.56
CA ILE A 599 -19.75 12.33 -32.79
C ILE A 599 -18.50 11.45 -32.93
N VAL A 600 -18.64 10.12 -32.76
CA VAL A 600 -17.50 9.19 -32.88
C VAL A 600 -16.95 9.14 -34.31
N HIS A 601 -17.81 9.22 -35.32
CA HIS A 601 -17.38 9.27 -36.73
C HIS A 601 -16.61 10.56 -37.06
N GLU A 602 -17.15 11.72 -36.67
CA GLU A 602 -16.51 13.03 -36.87
C GLU A 602 -15.15 13.10 -36.17
N GLU A 603 -15.09 12.62 -34.94
CA GLU A 603 -13.87 12.64 -34.15
C GLU A 603 -12.88 11.56 -34.55
N HIS A 604 -13.29 10.49 -35.25
CA HIS A 604 -12.39 9.46 -35.80
C HIS A 604 -11.74 9.87 -37.12
N ALA A 605 -12.48 10.57 -37.98
CA ALA A 605 -11.97 11.20 -39.19
C ALA A 605 -10.78 12.13 -38.90
#